data_AF-A0A355A558-F1
#
_entry.id   AF-A0A355A558-F1
#
_cell.length_a   1.000
_cell.length_b   1.000
_cell.length_c   1.000
_cell.angle_alpha   90.00
_cell.angle_beta   90.00
_cell.angle_gamma   90.00
#
_symmetry.space_group_name_H-M   'P 1'
#
loop_
_entity.id
_entity.type
_entity.pdbx_description
1 polymer ?
#
loop_
_entity_poly.entity_id
_entity_poly.type
_entity_poly.pdbx_seq_one_letter_code
_entity_poly.pdbx_strand_id
1 'polypeptide(L)'
;MRILQEKRRAILIGLILLITGVPVYANNQFYAFSDLKPGMTGEGYTVFSGTRVEAFPVEVVGLLEGTGSVSHLILIKITGSKARGIAAGMSGSPIYINKKLVGAIGYGFQNADSRYAMVTPIEEMLTLWNETVRAEEKFSFQQGGLPGFKGVAFDSESPDDSWLWAQPVLTPLFISGLSPRARDYLTSTFQGTTFLPSTSDKSRIYPGLTQPWFPLASVSEGKKVSVAPGSLKPGSAITATLVEGDYQVVALGTLTWLDNNKFLGLGHPFLNKGQVEYGIGGASIVDIIDSNVFPFKLGIALPSFG
;
A
#
# COMPACT_ATOMS: atom_id res chain seq x y z
N MET A 1 -26.56 12.14 63.29
CA MET A 1 -25.31 12.06 62.47
C MET A 1 -25.26 10.86 61.51
N ARG A 2 -25.67 9.65 61.93
CA ARG A 2 -25.59 8.40 61.14
C ARG A 2 -26.40 8.41 59.83
N ILE A 3 -27.62 8.95 59.85
CA ILE A 3 -28.53 9.03 58.68
C ILE A 3 -27.95 9.89 57.53
N LEU A 4 -27.17 10.94 57.86
CA LEU A 4 -26.58 11.82 56.86
C LEU A 4 -25.40 11.14 56.14
N GLN A 5 -24.67 10.26 56.83
CA GLN A 5 -23.57 9.48 56.25
C GLN A 5 -24.09 8.38 55.32
N GLU A 6 -25.21 7.74 55.65
CA GLU A 6 -25.85 6.72 54.82
C GLU A 6 -26.36 7.31 53.50
N LYS A 7 -26.99 8.49 53.56
CA LYS A 7 -27.41 9.23 52.35
C LYS A 7 -26.23 9.64 51.47
N ARG A 8 -25.13 10.09 52.06
CA ARG A 8 -23.90 10.43 51.30
C ARG A 8 -23.28 9.19 50.64
N ARG A 9 -23.28 8.04 51.31
CA ARG A 9 -22.80 6.77 50.73
C ARG A 9 -23.69 6.31 49.58
N ALA A 10 -25.01 6.40 49.73
CA ALA A 10 -25.95 6.04 48.66
C ALA A 10 -25.79 6.92 47.42
N ILE A 11 -25.60 8.24 47.60
CA ILE A 11 -25.34 9.18 46.50
C ILE A 11 -24.00 8.86 45.83
N LEU A 12 -22.95 8.57 46.60
CA LEU A 12 -21.64 8.24 46.05
C LEU A 12 -21.66 6.94 45.24
N ILE A 13 -22.36 5.90 45.73
CA ILE A 13 -22.55 4.63 45.03
C ILE A 13 -23.35 4.85 43.74
N GLY A 14 -24.42 5.66 43.79
CA GLY A 14 -25.19 6.02 42.61
C GLY A 14 -24.36 6.76 41.56
N LEU A 15 -23.48 7.67 41.98
CA LEU A 15 -22.57 8.39 41.08
C LEU A 15 -21.51 7.48 40.47
N ILE A 16 -20.96 6.54 41.23
CA ILE A 16 -19.99 5.55 40.74
C ILE A 16 -20.65 4.63 39.70
N LEU A 17 -21.86 4.14 39.97
CA LEU A 17 -22.63 3.33 39.01
C LEU A 17 -22.97 4.10 37.72
N LEU A 18 -23.22 5.41 37.81
CA LEU A 18 -23.45 6.27 36.64
C LEU A 18 -22.19 6.44 35.77
N ILE A 19 -21.01 6.46 36.38
CA ILE A 19 -19.73 6.63 35.68
C ILE A 19 -19.27 5.30 35.03
N THR A 20 -19.58 4.15 35.64
CA THR A 20 -19.25 2.83 35.08
C THR A 20 -20.22 2.33 34.01
N GLY A 21 -21.37 2.99 33.85
CA GLY A 21 -22.44 2.58 32.94
C GLY A 21 -22.36 3.14 31.53
N VAL A 22 -21.30 3.87 31.17
CA VAL A 22 -21.13 4.34 29.78
C VAL A 22 -20.74 3.13 28.93
N PRO A 23 -21.58 2.69 27.96
CA PRO A 23 -21.16 1.68 27.01
C PRO A 23 -20.00 2.26 26.21
N VAL A 24 -18.80 1.71 26.42
CA VAL A 24 -17.68 1.91 25.50
C VAL A 24 -18.05 1.16 24.24
N TYR A 25 -18.62 1.89 23.26
CA TYR A 25 -18.74 1.36 21.92
C TYR A 25 -17.33 1.22 21.36
N ALA A 26 -16.84 -0.02 21.29
CA ALA A 26 -15.70 -0.33 20.46
C ALA A 26 -16.06 0.08 19.03
N ASN A 27 -15.52 1.19 18.57
CA ASN A 27 -15.69 1.64 17.20
C ASN A 27 -14.96 0.62 16.32
N ASN A 28 -15.68 -0.38 15.81
CA ASN A 28 -15.08 -1.42 14.97
C ASN A 28 -14.78 -0.82 13.60
N GLN A 29 -13.63 -0.13 13.51
CA GLN A 29 -13.12 0.56 12.33
C GLN A 29 -12.70 -0.42 11.21
N PHE A 30 -12.60 -1.71 11.51
CA PHE A 30 -12.16 -2.74 10.58
C PHE A 30 -13.33 -3.62 10.14
N TYR A 31 -13.28 -4.04 8.88
CA TYR A 31 -14.21 -5.00 8.31
C TYR A 31 -13.52 -6.37 8.31
N ALA A 32 -14.11 -7.36 8.96
CA ALA A 32 -13.49 -8.67 9.12
C ALA A 32 -13.42 -9.41 7.78
N PHE A 33 -12.31 -10.11 7.52
CA PHE A 33 -12.15 -10.86 6.27
C PHE A 33 -13.25 -11.92 6.09
N SER A 34 -13.60 -12.63 7.18
CA SER A 34 -14.63 -13.68 7.19
C SER A 34 -16.04 -13.20 6.84
N ASP A 35 -16.31 -11.90 7.00
CA ASP A 35 -17.61 -11.29 6.69
C ASP A 35 -17.68 -10.79 5.23
N LEU A 36 -16.59 -10.83 4.47
CA LEU A 36 -16.56 -10.40 3.08
C LEU A 36 -17.23 -11.42 2.16
N LYS A 37 -17.80 -10.93 1.06
CA LYS A 37 -18.37 -11.77 -0.01
C LYS A 37 -18.13 -11.12 -1.37
N PRO A 38 -17.91 -11.93 -2.43
CA PRO A 38 -17.97 -11.43 -3.80
C PRO A 38 -19.26 -10.66 -4.08
N GLY A 39 -19.17 -9.61 -4.90
CA GLY A 39 -20.24 -8.68 -5.24
C GLY A 39 -20.44 -7.53 -4.25
N MET A 40 -19.74 -7.52 -3.10
CA MET A 40 -19.76 -6.37 -2.19
C MET A 40 -19.08 -5.15 -2.84
N THR A 41 -19.70 -3.98 -2.73
CA THR A 41 -19.15 -2.73 -3.25
C THR A 41 -18.55 -1.87 -2.15
N GLY A 42 -17.51 -1.12 -2.49
CA GLY A 42 -16.81 -0.24 -1.57
C GLY A 42 -16.12 0.92 -2.28
N GLU A 43 -15.23 1.58 -1.55
CA GLU A 43 -14.43 2.69 -2.06
C GLU A 43 -12.97 2.51 -1.66
N GLY A 44 -12.06 2.70 -2.61
CA GLY A 44 -10.64 2.89 -2.36
C GLY A 44 -10.30 4.37 -2.30
N TYR A 45 -9.22 4.72 -1.60
CA TYR A 45 -8.77 6.11 -1.47
C TYR A 45 -7.31 6.25 -1.91
N THR A 46 -7.02 7.21 -2.77
CA THR A 46 -5.65 7.48 -3.24
C THR A 46 -5.51 8.93 -3.71
N VAL A 47 -4.28 9.39 -3.93
CA VAL A 47 -4.00 10.68 -4.60
C VAL A 47 -3.76 10.45 -6.08
N PHE A 48 -4.58 11.04 -6.95
CA PHE A 48 -4.39 11.00 -8.42
C PHE A 48 -3.52 12.16 -8.93
N SER A 49 -3.66 13.35 -8.32
CA SER A 49 -2.86 14.54 -8.63
C SER A 49 -2.84 15.49 -7.43
N GLY A 50 -1.77 16.27 -7.31
CA GLY A 50 -1.46 17.10 -6.15
C GLY A 50 -1.28 16.26 -4.89
N THR A 51 -1.91 16.68 -3.79
CA THR A 51 -1.85 16.02 -2.48
C THR A 51 -3.23 15.60 -1.99
N ARG A 52 -4.28 15.84 -2.78
CA ARG A 52 -5.66 15.60 -2.38
C ARG A 52 -6.00 14.13 -2.51
N VAL A 53 -6.40 13.53 -1.39
CA VAL A 53 -6.97 12.18 -1.38
C VAL A 53 -8.36 12.21 -2.00
N GLU A 54 -8.62 11.27 -2.90
CA GLU A 54 -9.87 11.11 -3.60
C GLU A 54 -10.31 9.64 -3.59
N ALA A 55 -11.62 9.43 -3.55
CA ALA A 55 -12.22 8.10 -3.59
C ALA A 55 -12.33 7.59 -5.04
N PHE A 56 -12.26 6.27 -5.19
CA PHE A 56 -12.60 5.53 -6.41
C PHE A 56 -13.43 4.29 -6.02
N PRO A 57 -14.52 3.98 -6.74
CA PRO A 57 -15.37 2.87 -6.36
C PRO A 57 -14.72 1.53 -6.73
N VAL A 58 -15.01 0.50 -5.93
CA VAL A 58 -14.48 -0.85 -6.11
C VAL A 58 -15.58 -1.89 -5.87
N GLU A 59 -15.39 -3.08 -6.42
CA GLU A 59 -16.18 -4.28 -6.18
C GLU A 59 -15.28 -5.42 -5.75
N VAL A 60 -15.68 -6.16 -4.71
CA VAL A 60 -15.03 -7.42 -4.31
C VAL A 60 -15.40 -8.49 -5.33
N VAL A 61 -14.41 -9.04 -6.01
CA VAL A 61 -14.61 -10.07 -7.04
C VAL A 61 -14.41 -11.46 -6.46
N GLY A 62 -13.43 -11.62 -5.57
CA GLY A 62 -13.04 -12.92 -5.05
C GLY A 62 -12.30 -12.80 -3.73
N LEU A 63 -12.35 -13.86 -2.95
CA LEU A 63 -11.57 -14.03 -1.73
C LEU A 63 -10.63 -15.20 -1.95
N LEU A 64 -9.37 -15.03 -1.57
CA LEU A 64 -8.33 -16.01 -1.75
C LEU A 64 -7.71 -16.37 -0.41
N GLU A 65 -7.51 -17.67 -0.23
CA GLU A 65 -6.84 -18.27 0.90
C GLU A 65 -5.53 -18.91 0.43
N GLY A 66 -4.47 -18.70 1.20
CA GLY A 66 -3.14 -19.20 0.92
C GLY A 66 -2.42 -19.71 2.16
N THR A 67 -1.14 -19.99 1.99
CA THR A 67 -0.27 -20.56 3.01
C THR A 67 0.92 -19.61 3.27
N GLY A 68 1.30 -19.44 4.54
CA GLY A 68 2.38 -18.54 4.98
C GLY A 68 1.90 -17.43 5.94
N SER A 69 2.73 -16.42 6.23
CA SER A 69 2.40 -15.28 7.11
C SER A 69 1.36 -14.30 6.55
N VAL A 70 1.04 -14.38 5.26
CA VAL A 70 -0.11 -13.70 4.65
C VAL A 70 -1.02 -14.79 4.14
N SER A 71 -2.05 -15.10 4.92
CA SER A 71 -2.95 -16.23 4.65
C SER A 71 -4.16 -15.87 3.80
N HIS A 72 -4.48 -14.58 3.69
CA HIS A 72 -5.67 -14.10 3.01
C HIS A 72 -5.36 -12.97 2.02
N LEU A 73 -6.01 -12.98 0.86
CA LEU A 73 -6.02 -11.88 -0.09
C LEU A 73 -7.42 -11.66 -0.66
N ILE A 74 -7.71 -10.42 -1.05
CA ILE A 74 -9.01 -10.03 -1.59
C ILE A 74 -8.79 -9.54 -3.02
N LEU A 75 -9.41 -10.20 -3.99
CA LEU A 75 -9.45 -9.66 -5.35
C LEU A 75 -10.54 -8.60 -5.44
N ILE A 76 -10.15 -7.39 -5.83
CA ILE A 76 -11.07 -6.32 -6.15
C ILE A 76 -10.99 -5.93 -7.63
N LYS A 77 -12.05 -5.29 -8.11
CA LYS A 77 -12.08 -4.58 -9.39
C LYS A 77 -12.42 -3.12 -9.13
N ILE A 78 -11.61 -2.21 -9.66
CA ILE A 78 -11.94 -0.79 -9.73
C ILE A 78 -13.11 -0.62 -10.69
N THR A 79 -14.15 0.05 -10.20
CA THR A 79 -15.32 0.44 -10.98
C THR A 79 -15.28 1.95 -11.26
N GLY A 80 -16.01 2.42 -12.26
CA GLY A 80 -16.01 3.83 -12.67
C GLY A 80 -14.84 4.23 -13.59
N SER A 81 -14.84 5.50 -14.01
CA SER A 81 -13.95 6.03 -15.06
C SER A 81 -12.77 6.84 -14.55
N LYS A 82 -12.77 7.21 -13.26
CA LYS A 82 -11.77 8.12 -12.68
C LYS A 82 -10.40 7.46 -12.54
N ALA A 83 -10.38 6.26 -11.97
CA ALA A 83 -9.19 5.42 -11.96
C ALA A 83 -9.21 4.56 -13.23
N ARG A 84 -8.27 4.81 -14.14
CA ARG A 84 -8.14 4.06 -15.41
C ARG A 84 -7.58 2.64 -15.21
N GLY A 85 -7.22 2.31 -13.97
CA GLY A 85 -6.59 1.07 -13.55
C GLY A 85 -5.73 1.30 -12.30
N ILE A 86 -5.08 0.24 -11.86
CA ILE A 86 -4.05 0.25 -10.83
C ILE A 86 -2.77 0.78 -11.41
N ALA A 87 -2.10 1.65 -10.66
CA ALA A 87 -0.81 2.21 -11.01
C ALA A 87 0.22 1.95 -9.90
N ALA A 88 1.49 1.77 -10.29
CA ALA A 88 2.62 1.78 -9.39
C ALA A 88 2.60 3.05 -8.52
N GLY A 89 2.81 2.88 -7.21
CA GLY A 89 2.62 3.93 -6.21
C GLY A 89 1.20 4.01 -5.62
N MET A 90 0.22 3.23 -6.12
CA MET A 90 -1.05 2.99 -5.41
C MET A 90 -0.94 1.93 -4.30
N SER A 91 0.21 1.26 -4.18
CA SER A 91 0.46 0.32 -3.08
C SER A 91 0.20 0.98 -1.72
N GLY A 92 -0.66 0.37 -0.91
CA GLY A 92 -1.12 0.91 0.37
C GLY A 92 -2.39 1.77 0.27
N SER A 93 -3.03 1.89 -0.90
CA SER A 93 -4.31 2.60 -1.00
C SER A 93 -5.38 1.84 -0.21
N PRO A 94 -5.99 2.44 0.82
CA PRO A 94 -6.93 1.73 1.68
C PRO A 94 -8.26 1.52 0.97
N ILE A 95 -8.85 0.34 1.20
CA ILE A 95 -10.15 -0.07 0.68
C ILE A 95 -11.15 -0.16 1.82
N TYR A 96 -12.31 0.45 1.64
CA TYR A 96 -13.39 0.48 2.62
C TYR A 96 -14.66 -0.16 2.07
N ILE A 97 -15.32 -0.95 2.91
CA ILE A 97 -16.68 -1.45 2.69
C ILE A 97 -17.52 -1.02 3.89
N ASN A 98 -18.69 -0.43 3.65
CA ASN A 98 -19.55 0.11 4.71
C ASN A 98 -18.80 1.04 5.68
N LYS A 99 -17.89 1.87 5.14
CA LYS A 99 -17.02 2.82 5.89
C LYS A 99 -16.03 2.17 6.86
N LYS A 100 -15.87 0.85 6.82
CA LYS A 100 -14.88 0.11 7.60
C LYS A 100 -13.72 -0.31 6.71
N LEU A 101 -12.50 -0.17 7.22
CA LEU A 101 -11.29 -0.51 6.50
C LEU A 101 -11.18 -2.03 6.35
N VAL A 102 -11.03 -2.47 5.12
CA VAL A 102 -10.92 -3.88 4.74
C VAL A 102 -9.46 -4.29 4.59
N GLY A 103 -8.62 -3.38 4.05
CA GLY A 103 -7.24 -3.67 3.72
C GLY A 103 -6.65 -2.63 2.79
N ALA A 104 -5.51 -2.94 2.19
CA ALA A 104 -4.82 -2.05 1.25
C ALA A 104 -4.44 -2.76 -0.06
N ILE A 105 -4.45 -2.02 -1.17
CA ILE A 105 -3.96 -2.52 -2.46
C ILE A 105 -2.48 -2.89 -2.33
N GLY A 106 -2.14 -4.15 -2.60
CA GLY A 106 -0.78 -4.68 -2.54
C GLY A 106 -0.25 -5.18 -3.88
N TYR A 107 -1.06 -5.86 -4.67
CA TYR A 107 -0.59 -6.52 -5.89
C TYR A 107 -1.44 -6.16 -7.09
N GLY A 108 -0.81 -6.12 -8.25
CA GLY A 108 -1.45 -5.91 -9.55
C GLY A 108 -1.11 -7.05 -10.49
N PHE A 109 -1.76 -7.05 -11.64
CA PHE A 109 -1.54 -8.04 -12.69
C PHE A 109 -0.88 -7.35 -13.88
N GLN A 110 0.20 -7.93 -14.40
CA GLN A 110 0.81 -7.46 -15.63
C GLN A 110 0.18 -8.17 -16.82
N ASN A 111 0.03 -7.45 -17.95
CA ASN A 111 -0.63 -7.96 -19.16
C ASN A 111 -2.07 -8.45 -18.96
N ALA A 112 -2.76 -7.97 -17.93
CA ALA A 112 -4.18 -8.23 -17.68
C ALA A 112 -4.96 -6.91 -17.57
N ASP A 113 -6.28 -6.99 -17.36
CA ASP A 113 -7.10 -5.80 -17.12
C ASP A 113 -6.59 -5.07 -15.86
N SER A 114 -6.02 -3.88 -16.07
CA SER A 114 -5.38 -3.07 -15.03
C SER A 114 -6.33 -2.64 -13.92
N ARG A 115 -7.65 -2.81 -14.08
CA ARG A 115 -8.63 -2.49 -13.02
C ARG A 115 -8.67 -3.53 -11.90
N TYR A 116 -8.07 -4.69 -12.08
CA TYR A 116 -8.02 -5.73 -11.04
C TYR A 116 -6.80 -5.55 -10.13
N ALA A 117 -7.00 -5.74 -8.83
CA ALA A 117 -5.95 -5.64 -7.82
C ALA A 117 -6.17 -6.65 -6.70
N MET A 118 -5.07 -7.11 -6.11
CA MET A 118 -5.12 -7.84 -4.85
C MET A 118 -4.96 -6.86 -3.69
N VAL A 119 -5.83 -7.01 -2.71
CA VAL A 119 -5.84 -6.26 -1.47
C VAL A 119 -5.37 -7.18 -0.36
N THR A 120 -4.38 -6.73 0.39
CA THR A 120 -3.91 -7.35 1.62
C THR A 120 -4.86 -6.94 2.74
N PRO A 121 -5.55 -7.89 3.40
CA PRO A 121 -6.50 -7.58 4.47
C PRO A 121 -5.84 -6.81 5.61
N ILE A 122 -6.60 -5.93 6.26
CA ILE A 122 -6.10 -5.11 7.37
C ILE A 122 -5.66 -5.97 8.56
N GLU A 123 -6.33 -7.10 8.77
CA GLU A 123 -5.99 -8.06 9.82
C GLU A 123 -4.58 -8.61 9.63
N GLU A 124 -4.22 -8.99 8.39
CA GLU A 124 -2.87 -9.44 8.00
C GLU A 124 -1.83 -8.32 8.17
N MET A 125 -2.19 -7.07 7.85
CA MET A 125 -1.27 -5.95 8.00
C MET A 125 -0.98 -5.61 9.47
N LEU A 126 -1.96 -5.80 10.36
CA LEU A 126 -1.83 -5.48 11.79
C LEU A 126 -0.95 -6.50 12.55
N THR A 127 -0.81 -7.73 12.05
CA THR A 127 0.07 -8.74 12.68
C THR A 127 1.53 -8.32 12.67
N LEU A 128 1.95 -7.49 11.70
CA LEU A 128 3.33 -6.99 11.54
C LEU A 128 3.87 -6.23 12.77
N TRP A 129 3.00 -5.74 13.66
CA TRP A 129 3.41 -5.08 14.91
C TRP A 129 3.86 -6.06 15.98
N ASN A 130 3.36 -7.29 15.92
CA ASN A 130 3.55 -8.30 16.95
C ASN A 130 4.48 -9.42 16.46
N GLU A 131 4.58 -9.63 15.15
CA GLU A 131 5.30 -10.75 14.55
C GLU A 131 6.43 -10.26 13.64
N THR A 132 7.65 -10.70 13.89
CA THR A 132 8.79 -10.49 13.00
C THR A 132 8.64 -11.40 11.77
N VAL A 133 8.18 -10.85 10.65
CA VAL A 133 8.11 -11.58 9.38
C VAL A 133 9.50 -12.09 9.00
N ARG A 134 9.62 -13.40 8.77
CA ARG A 134 10.89 -14.03 8.38
C ARG A 134 11.23 -13.65 6.93
N ALA A 135 12.47 -13.24 6.68
CA ALA A 135 12.94 -12.67 5.41
C ALA A 135 12.87 -13.60 4.17
N GLU A 136 12.47 -14.86 4.33
CA GLU A 136 12.51 -15.89 3.27
C GLU A 136 11.17 -16.58 3.00
N GLU A 137 10.06 -16.06 3.53
CA GLU A 137 8.76 -16.71 3.29
C GLU A 137 8.30 -16.58 1.83
N LYS A 138 8.04 -17.73 1.22
CA LYS A 138 7.41 -17.86 -0.10
C LYS A 138 5.92 -18.03 0.10
N PHE A 139 5.12 -17.15 -0.48
CA PHE A 139 3.68 -17.23 -0.40
C PHE A 139 3.12 -18.03 -1.58
N SER A 140 2.21 -18.95 -1.30
CA SER A 140 1.46 -19.67 -2.33
C SER A 140 -0.02 -19.67 -1.97
N PHE A 141 -0.88 -19.24 -2.89
CA PHE A 141 -2.32 -19.15 -2.67
C PHE A 141 -3.02 -20.20 -3.53
N GLN A 142 -3.78 -21.09 -2.89
CA GLN A 142 -4.25 -22.31 -3.53
C GLN A 142 -5.77 -22.33 -3.76
N GLN A 143 -6.53 -21.39 -3.19
CA GLN A 143 -7.99 -21.45 -3.29
C GLN A 143 -8.67 -20.09 -3.27
N GLY A 144 -9.55 -19.83 -4.24
CA GLY A 144 -10.40 -18.63 -4.29
C GLY A 144 -11.21 -18.55 -5.58
N GLY A 145 -12.51 -18.25 -5.48
CA GLY A 145 -13.50 -18.40 -6.56
C GLY A 145 -13.37 -17.42 -7.73
N LEU A 146 -12.30 -17.52 -8.51
CA LEU A 146 -12.09 -16.74 -9.74
C LEU A 146 -12.64 -17.52 -10.95
N PRO A 147 -13.73 -17.05 -11.60
CA PRO A 147 -14.26 -17.73 -12.77
C PRO A 147 -13.20 -17.80 -13.88
N GLY A 148 -12.82 -19.01 -14.29
CA GLY A 148 -11.88 -19.26 -15.38
C GLY A 148 -10.42 -19.51 -14.98
N PHE A 149 -10.06 -19.41 -13.69
CA PHE A 149 -8.69 -19.67 -13.21
C PHE A 149 -8.69 -20.61 -12.01
N LYS A 150 -7.66 -21.47 -11.90
CA LYS A 150 -7.44 -22.39 -10.78
C LYS A 150 -6.98 -21.67 -9.51
N GLY A 151 -6.32 -20.52 -9.64
CA GLY A 151 -5.79 -19.75 -8.52
C GLY A 151 -4.95 -18.55 -8.96
N VAL A 152 -4.27 -17.91 -8.00
CA VAL A 152 -3.33 -16.80 -8.23
C VAL A 152 -1.95 -17.16 -7.69
N ALA A 153 -0.92 -17.08 -8.53
CA ALA A 153 0.47 -17.31 -8.17
C ALA A 153 1.19 -15.98 -7.88
N PHE A 154 2.09 -15.99 -6.89
CA PHE A 154 2.93 -14.86 -6.48
C PHE A 154 4.42 -15.26 -6.56
N ASP A 155 5.28 -14.33 -6.96
CA ASP A 155 6.75 -14.41 -6.97
C ASP A 155 7.43 -15.56 -7.76
N SER A 156 6.68 -16.42 -8.43
CA SER A 156 7.19 -17.44 -9.37
C SER A 156 6.41 -17.40 -10.69
N GLU A 157 7.03 -17.83 -11.80
CA GLU A 157 6.32 -18.00 -13.08
C GLU A 157 5.06 -18.85 -12.83
N SER A 158 3.95 -18.43 -13.44
CA SER A 158 2.69 -19.16 -13.38
C SER A 158 2.93 -20.64 -13.74
N PRO A 159 2.44 -21.62 -12.95
CA PRO A 159 2.63 -23.03 -13.26
C PRO A 159 2.13 -23.41 -14.67
N ASP A 160 1.05 -22.77 -15.12
CA ASP A 160 0.50 -22.83 -16.47
C ASP A 160 -0.50 -21.65 -16.70
N ASP A 161 -1.12 -21.57 -17.90
CA ASP A 161 -2.09 -20.52 -18.28
C ASP A 161 -3.41 -20.56 -17.49
N SER A 162 -3.66 -21.61 -16.73
CA SER A 162 -4.85 -21.74 -15.88
C SER A 162 -4.71 -21.02 -14.53
N TRP A 163 -3.59 -20.34 -14.28
CA TRP A 163 -3.32 -19.53 -13.09
C TRP A 163 -3.11 -18.05 -13.45
N LEU A 164 -3.61 -17.15 -12.60
CA LEU A 164 -3.33 -15.72 -12.71
C LEU A 164 -2.01 -15.39 -12.03
N TRP A 165 -1.17 -14.60 -12.68
CA TRP A 165 0.10 -14.18 -12.10
C TRP A 165 0.00 -12.78 -11.50
N ALA A 166 -0.02 -12.70 -10.16
CA ALA A 166 -0.01 -11.44 -9.44
C ALA A 166 1.42 -11.07 -9.03
N GLN A 167 1.75 -9.80 -9.18
CA GLN A 167 3.05 -9.26 -8.78
C GLN A 167 2.86 -8.05 -7.85
N PRO A 168 3.79 -7.83 -6.91
CA PRO A 168 3.76 -6.63 -6.09
C PRO A 168 3.60 -5.39 -6.96
N VAL A 169 2.69 -4.48 -6.59
CA VAL A 169 2.58 -3.20 -7.30
C VAL A 169 3.89 -2.48 -7.10
N LEU A 170 4.63 -2.25 -8.19
CA LEU A 170 5.97 -1.68 -8.13
C LEU A 170 5.95 -0.35 -7.37
N THR A 171 6.97 -0.12 -6.54
CA THR A 171 7.14 1.13 -5.81
C THR A 171 8.02 2.05 -6.66
N PRO A 172 7.49 3.08 -7.34
CA PRO A 172 8.31 3.95 -8.18
C PRO A 172 9.45 4.55 -7.37
N LEU A 173 10.64 4.57 -7.95
CA LEU A 173 11.79 5.23 -7.37
C LEU A 173 11.96 6.59 -8.03
N PHE A 174 12.12 7.63 -7.22
CA PHE A 174 12.43 8.96 -7.70
C PHE A 174 13.82 9.37 -7.26
N ILE A 175 14.55 9.95 -8.20
CA ILE A 175 15.85 10.56 -7.93
C ILE A 175 15.80 12.06 -8.20
N SER A 176 16.21 12.84 -7.21
CA SER A 176 16.34 14.30 -7.28
C SER A 176 17.75 14.73 -6.81
N GLY A 177 18.13 15.98 -7.10
CA GLY A 177 19.42 16.56 -6.67
C GLY A 177 20.63 16.24 -7.55
N LEU A 178 20.52 15.36 -8.55
CA LEU A 178 21.64 15.05 -9.44
C LEU A 178 22.07 16.26 -10.28
N SER A 179 23.39 16.49 -10.38
CA SER A 179 23.97 17.44 -11.34
C SER A 179 23.78 16.94 -12.79
N PRO A 180 23.80 17.81 -13.82
CA PRO A 180 23.67 17.39 -15.21
C PRO A 180 24.66 16.28 -15.60
N ARG A 181 25.93 16.43 -15.20
CA ARG A 181 26.97 15.42 -15.44
C ARG A 181 26.66 14.07 -14.78
N ALA A 182 26.15 14.10 -13.54
CA ALA A 182 25.78 12.88 -12.83
C ALA A 182 24.54 12.21 -13.44
N ARG A 183 23.56 13.01 -13.91
CA ARG A 183 22.40 12.51 -14.66
C ARG A 183 22.83 11.83 -15.94
N ASP A 184 23.65 12.49 -16.76
CA ASP A 184 24.13 11.95 -18.03
C ASP A 184 24.92 10.64 -17.82
N TYR A 185 25.77 10.60 -16.79
CA TYR A 185 26.51 9.39 -16.42
C TYR A 185 25.57 8.26 -15.99
N LEU A 186 24.61 8.55 -15.09
CA LEU A 186 23.61 7.58 -14.64
C LEU A 186 22.81 7.05 -15.83
N THR A 187 22.25 7.94 -16.65
CA THR A 187 21.48 7.57 -17.84
C THR A 187 22.32 6.71 -18.79
N SER A 188 23.58 7.08 -19.07
CA SER A 188 24.46 6.28 -19.94
C SER A 188 24.79 4.89 -19.36
N THR A 189 24.89 4.76 -18.04
CA THR A 189 25.15 3.49 -17.35
C THR A 189 23.95 2.54 -17.44
N PHE A 190 22.72 3.08 -17.40
CA PHE A 190 21.47 2.30 -17.40
C PHE A 190 20.77 2.21 -18.75
N GLN A 191 21.26 2.90 -19.80
CA GLN A 191 20.71 2.84 -21.17
C GLN A 191 20.67 1.42 -21.76
N GLY A 192 21.48 0.48 -21.25
CA GLY A 192 21.48 -0.93 -21.68
C GLY A 192 20.66 -1.89 -20.81
N THR A 193 20.06 -1.42 -19.71
CA THR A 193 19.40 -2.28 -18.71
C THR A 193 17.98 -1.85 -18.35
N THR A 194 17.58 -0.62 -18.68
CA THR A 194 16.29 -0.09 -18.24
C THR A 194 15.70 0.75 -19.38
N PHE A 195 14.51 0.36 -19.87
CA PHE A 195 13.44 1.20 -20.49
C PHE A 195 12.57 0.41 -21.50
N LEU A 196 12.93 -0.82 -21.86
CA LEU A 196 12.05 -1.76 -22.57
C LEU A 196 12.27 -3.19 -22.05
N PRO A 197 11.24 -4.06 -22.07
CA PRO A 197 11.45 -5.49 -21.89
C PRO A 197 12.15 -6.02 -23.15
N SER A 198 13.47 -5.88 -23.23
CA SER A 198 14.25 -6.65 -24.19
C SER A 198 14.60 -7.96 -23.52
N THR A 199 13.81 -8.97 -23.87
CA THR A 199 14.17 -10.37 -23.81
C THR A 199 15.66 -10.60 -24.08
N SER A 200 16.27 -11.49 -23.28
CA SER A 200 17.28 -12.49 -23.68
C SER A 200 18.70 -12.45 -23.12
N ASP A 201 19.09 -11.60 -22.17
CA ASP A 201 20.45 -11.73 -21.58
C ASP A 201 20.44 -12.02 -20.07
N LYS A 202 20.52 -13.32 -19.76
CA LYS A 202 20.60 -13.89 -18.40
C LYS A 202 22.01 -13.79 -17.78
N SER A 203 22.98 -13.16 -18.44
CA SER A 203 24.40 -13.27 -18.06
C SER A 203 24.92 -12.21 -17.08
N ARG A 204 24.16 -11.16 -16.76
CA ARG A 204 24.62 -10.08 -15.86
C ARG A 204 23.74 -10.00 -14.61
N ILE A 205 23.81 -11.04 -13.79
CA ILE A 205 23.12 -11.15 -12.50
C ILE A 205 24.04 -10.56 -11.41
N TYR A 206 23.73 -9.37 -10.91
CA TYR A 206 24.24 -8.92 -9.62
C TYR A 206 23.40 -9.56 -8.51
N PRO A 207 23.98 -10.37 -7.61
CA PRO A 207 23.23 -11.01 -6.53
C PRO A 207 22.72 -9.92 -5.58
N GLY A 208 21.40 -9.74 -5.52
CA GLY A 208 20.72 -8.76 -4.65
C GLY A 208 19.89 -7.69 -5.37
N LEU A 209 20.05 -7.54 -6.69
CA LEU A 209 19.25 -6.65 -7.54
C LEU A 209 18.77 -7.44 -8.76
N THR A 210 17.77 -8.30 -8.57
CA THR A 210 17.17 -9.09 -9.65
C THR A 210 16.24 -8.21 -10.51
N GLN A 211 16.80 -7.62 -11.58
CA GLN A 211 16.11 -7.16 -12.82
C GLN A 211 15.06 -6.01 -12.68
N PRO A 212 14.71 -5.28 -13.76
CA PRO A 212 14.60 -3.81 -13.76
C PRO A 212 13.19 -3.30 -13.44
N TRP A 213 12.72 -3.48 -12.20
CA TRP A 213 11.27 -3.28 -11.93
C TRP A 213 10.82 -1.99 -11.25
N PHE A 214 11.70 -1.03 -10.99
CA PHE A 214 11.24 0.28 -10.51
C PHE A 214 11.26 1.27 -11.67
N PRO A 215 10.11 1.86 -12.08
CA PRO A 215 10.16 3.01 -12.96
C PRO A 215 10.96 4.10 -12.24
N LEU A 216 12.19 4.35 -12.71
CA LEU A 216 13.08 5.35 -12.17
C LEU A 216 12.87 6.65 -12.94
N ALA A 217 12.27 7.64 -12.30
CA ALA A 217 12.13 8.97 -12.89
C ALA A 217 13.08 9.96 -12.20
N SER A 218 13.90 10.65 -12.99
CA SER A 218 14.61 11.83 -12.51
C SER A 218 13.64 13.00 -12.49
N VAL A 219 13.42 13.57 -11.32
CA VAL A 219 12.50 14.69 -11.13
C VAL A 219 13.34 15.93 -10.87
N SER A 220 13.24 16.92 -11.76
CA SER A 220 13.83 18.24 -11.51
C SER A 220 13.13 18.89 -10.31
N GLU A 221 13.89 19.60 -9.48
CA GLU A 221 13.40 20.30 -8.30
C GLU A 221 12.23 21.22 -8.68
N GLY A 222 11.01 20.76 -8.42
CA GLY A 222 9.79 21.56 -8.58
C GLY A 222 9.59 22.47 -7.38
N LYS A 223 8.74 23.49 -7.53
CA LYS A 223 8.34 24.44 -6.48
C LYS A 223 8.09 23.68 -5.16
N LYS A 224 8.76 24.06 -4.06
CA LYS A 224 8.58 23.42 -2.73
C LYS A 224 7.10 23.48 -2.33
N VAL A 225 6.38 22.38 -2.49
CA VAL A 225 5.03 22.21 -1.95
C VAL A 225 5.19 21.65 -0.54
N SER A 226 5.11 22.49 0.49
CA SER A 226 5.14 22.00 1.87
C SER A 226 3.78 21.42 2.24
N VAL A 227 3.74 20.15 2.59
CA VAL A 227 2.58 19.52 3.24
C VAL A 227 2.81 19.56 4.74
N ALA A 228 1.87 20.12 5.49
CA ALA A 228 1.99 20.22 6.94
C ALA A 228 1.96 18.82 7.59
N PRO A 229 2.78 18.54 8.62
CA PRO A 229 2.89 17.21 9.26
C PRO A 229 1.56 16.58 9.72
N GLY A 230 0.56 17.38 10.06
CA GLY A 230 -0.77 16.91 10.50
C GLY A 230 -1.80 16.69 9.38
N SER A 231 -1.40 16.75 8.10
CA SER A 231 -2.33 16.65 6.97
C SER A 231 -2.38 15.26 6.32
N LEU A 232 -1.49 14.35 6.71
CA LEU A 232 -1.56 12.97 6.25
C LEU A 232 -2.78 12.27 6.84
N LYS A 233 -3.49 11.56 5.97
CA LYS A 233 -4.66 10.74 6.29
C LYS A 233 -4.67 9.50 5.39
N PRO A 234 -5.39 8.43 5.75
CA PRO A 234 -5.59 7.27 4.87
C PRO A 234 -5.85 7.68 3.41
N GLY A 235 -5.09 7.09 2.48
CA GLY A 235 -5.07 7.41 1.05
C GLY A 235 -4.08 8.50 0.63
N SER A 236 -3.38 9.16 1.56
CA SER A 236 -2.34 10.15 1.23
C SER A 236 -1.13 9.48 0.60
N ALA A 237 -0.50 10.16 -0.36
CA ALA A 237 0.76 9.70 -0.95
C ALA A 237 1.92 9.94 0.03
N ILE A 238 2.74 8.91 0.23
CA ILE A 238 3.88 8.92 1.14
C ILE A 238 5.15 8.42 0.44
N THR A 239 6.30 8.78 0.97
CA THR A 239 7.61 8.34 0.49
C THR A 239 8.41 7.67 1.59
N ALA A 240 9.06 6.56 1.27
CA ALA A 240 10.12 5.98 2.07
C ALA A 240 11.49 6.40 1.50
N THR A 241 12.31 7.04 2.32
CA THR A 241 13.63 7.54 1.93
C THR A 241 14.68 6.44 2.01
N LEU A 242 15.34 6.17 0.89
CA LEU A 242 16.45 5.21 0.78
C LEU A 242 17.80 5.90 0.85
N VAL A 243 17.91 7.09 0.24
CA VAL A 243 19.12 7.92 0.24
C VAL A 243 18.73 9.37 0.43
N GLU A 244 19.48 10.09 1.26
CA GLU A 244 19.31 11.50 1.55
C GLU A 244 20.69 12.18 1.66
N GLY A 245 20.83 13.39 1.12
CA GLY A 245 22.08 14.14 1.04
C GLY A 245 22.11 15.06 -0.18
N ASP A 246 23.25 15.12 -0.89
CA ASP A 246 23.40 15.89 -2.13
C ASP A 246 22.44 15.43 -3.25
N TYR A 247 21.95 14.20 -3.16
CA TYR A 247 20.87 13.65 -3.95
C TYR A 247 19.94 12.83 -3.07
N GLN A 248 18.70 12.65 -3.53
CA GLN A 248 17.69 11.90 -2.79
C GLN A 248 17.20 10.73 -3.64
N VAL A 249 17.01 9.56 -3.01
CA VAL A 249 16.34 8.40 -3.60
C VAL A 249 15.17 8.05 -2.68
N VAL A 250 13.95 8.11 -3.19
CA VAL A 250 12.75 7.75 -2.43
C VAL A 250 11.88 6.76 -3.17
N ALA A 251 11.13 5.98 -2.42
CA ALA A 251 10.14 5.04 -2.92
C ALA A 251 8.73 5.56 -2.61
N LEU A 252 7.87 5.64 -3.64
CA LEU A 252 6.52 6.19 -3.51
C LEU A 252 5.47 5.11 -3.21
N GLY A 253 4.63 5.37 -2.20
CA GLY A 253 3.48 4.55 -1.87
C GLY A 253 2.30 5.37 -1.35
N THR A 254 1.36 4.68 -0.72
CA THR A 254 0.16 5.26 -0.13
C THR A 254 0.03 4.84 1.33
N LEU A 255 -0.45 5.78 2.16
CA LEU A 255 -0.76 5.58 3.56
C LEU A 255 -2.09 4.81 3.69
N THR A 256 -2.05 3.61 4.28
CA THR A 256 -3.24 2.77 4.48
C THR A 256 -4.05 3.24 5.68
N TRP A 257 -3.40 3.36 6.84
CA TRP A 257 -4.07 3.62 8.12
C TRP A 257 -3.13 4.41 9.02
N LEU A 258 -3.70 5.29 9.85
CA LEU A 258 -2.98 6.15 10.76
C LEU A 258 -3.78 6.23 12.06
N ASP A 259 -3.11 5.91 13.17
CA ASP A 259 -3.66 6.06 14.52
C ASP A 259 -2.55 6.52 15.47
N ASN A 260 -2.75 7.72 16.03
CA ASN A 260 -1.74 8.41 16.82
C ASN A 260 -0.41 8.53 16.04
N ASN A 261 0.69 8.01 16.61
CA ASN A 261 2.02 8.01 16.01
C ASN A 261 2.36 6.70 15.28
N LYS A 262 1.38 5.83 15.05
CA LYS A 262 1.55 4.57 14.33
C LYS A 262 0.81 4.63 13.02
N PHE A 263 1.43 4.11 11.98
CA PHE A 263 0.80 4.05 10.68
C PHE A 263 1.13 2.76 9.96
N LEU A 264 0.22 2.40 9.06
CA LEU A 264 0.36 1.34 8.07
C LEU A 264 0.42 1.99 6.70
N GLY A 265 1.35 1.54 5.87
CA GLY A 265 1.47 1.97 4.48
C GLY A 265 2.09 0.85 3.65
N LEU A 266 1.91 0.94 2.34
CA LEU A 266 2.20 -0.15 1.38
C LEU A 266 1.34 -1.39 1.63
N GLY A 267 0.83 -2.01 0.56
CA GLY A 267 0.01 -3.21 0.67
C GLY A 267 0.79 -4.51 0.52
N HIS A 268 2.11 -4.44 0.35
CA HIS A 268 3.00 -5.60 0.17
C HIS A 268 4.38 -5.28 0.76
N PRO A 269 5.22 -6.30 1.00
CA PRO A 269 6.60 -6.10 1.42
C PRO A 269 7.37 -5.22 0.42
N PHE A 270 8.15 -4.26 0.92
CA PHE A 270 8.91 -3.34 0.08
C PHE A 270 10.24 -3.95 -0.40
N LEU A 271 11.24 -4.04 0.50
CA LEU A 271 12.56 -4.63 0.21
C LEU A 271 12.78 -5.98 0.89
N ASN A 272 11.77 -6.47 1.62
CA ASN A 272 11.80 -7.70 2.41
C ASN A 272 13.04 -7.81 3.32
N LYS A 273 13.42 -6.71 3.96
CA LYS A 273 14.61 -6.60 4.85
C LYS A 273 14.31 -6.85 6.33
N GLY A 274 13.09 -7.29 6.66
CA GLY A 274 12.62 -7.36 8.04
C GLY A 274 12.48 -5.97 8.65
N GLN A 275 12.82 -5.84 9.93
CA GLN A 275 12.75 -4.57 10.65
C GLN A 275 13.86 -3.61 10.20
N VAL A 276 13.46 -2.45 9.72
CA VAL A 276 14.34 -1.40 9.19
C VAL A 276 13.81 -0.03 9.57
N GLU A 277 14.70 0.95 9.65
CA GLU A 277 14.36 2.36 9.89
C GLU A 277 14.51 3.13 8.58
N TYR A 278 13.41 3.72 8.09
CA TYR A 278 13.40 4.62 6.95
C TYR A 278 12.90 6.00 7.35
N GLY A 279 13.42 7.04 6.71
CA GLY A 279 12.78 8.35 6.72
C GLY A 279 11.44 8.27 5.98
N ILE A 280 10.38 8.88 6.52
CA ILE A 280 9.06 8.90 5.91
C ILE A 280 8.66 10.34 5.61
N GLY A 281 8.21 10.60 4.39
CA GLY A 281 7.75 11.91 3.93
C GLY A 281 6.41 11.84 3.21
N GLY A 282 5.86 13.00 2.87
CA GLY A 282 4.70 13.09 2.00
C GLY A 282 5.11 13.08 0.53
N ALA A 283 4.14 12.95 -0.38
CA ALA A 283 4.35 13.17 -1.80
C ALA A 283 3.25 14.04 -2.41
N SER A 284 3.62 14.86 -3.39
CA SER A 284 2.68 15.45 -4.33
C SER A 284 2.75 14.69 -5.65
N ILE A 285 1.62 14.14 -6.08
CA ILE A 285 1.52 13.46 -7.37
C ILE A 285 1.39 14.52 -8.47
N VAL A 286 2.22 14.44 -9.49
CA VAL A 286 2.10 15.27 -10.68
C VAL A 286 1.00 14.69 -11.56
N ASP A 287 1.14 13.42 -11.94
CA ASP A 287 0.19 12.71 -12.78
C ASP A 287 0.33 11.18 -12.65
N ILE A 288 -0.59 10.44 -13.27
CA ILE A 288 -0.48 9.00 -13.51
C ILE A 288 -0.15 8.77 -14.98
N ILE A 289 0.99 8.15 -15.23
CA ILE A 289 1.45 7.84 -16.58
C ILE A 289 0.91 6.47 -16.99
N ASP A 290 0.11 6.46 -18.05
CA ASP A 290 -0.35 5.23 -18.70
C ASP A 290 0.84 4.49 -19.33
N SER A 291 0.80 3.16 -19.29
CA SER A 291 1.88 2.31 -19.81
C SER A 291 1.31 1.02 -20.35
N ASN A 292 1.92 0.51 -21.41
CA ASN A 292 1.60 -0.79 -21.99
C ASN A 292 2.11 -1.97 -21.14
N VAL A 293 2.99 -1.70 -20.15
CA VAL A 293 3.52 -2.71 -19.22
C VAL A 293 2.79 -2.60 -17.89
N PHE A 294 2.86 -1.44 -17.23
CA PHE A 294 2.16 -1.17 -15.98
C PHE A 294 2.10 0.35 -15.71
N PRO A 295 0.91 0.97 -15.52
CA PRO A 295 0.79 2.40 -15.22
C PRO A 295 1.54 2.79 -13.95
N PHE A 296 1.99 4.03 -13.81
CA PHE A 296 2.71 4.49 -12.62
C PHE A 296 2.45 5.95 -12.27
N LYS A 297 2.44 6.25 -10.96
CA LYS A 297 2.41 7.63 -10.47
C LYS A 297 3.77 8.29 -10.70
N LEU A 298 3.75 9.53 -11.20
CA LEU A 298 4.89 10.43 -11.19
C LEU A 298 4.65 11.48 -10.11
N GLY A 299 5.61 11.65 -9.20
CA GLY A 299 5.43 12.55 -8.05
C GLY A 299 6.72 13.23 -7.61
N ILE A 300 6.54 14.22 -6.74
CA ILE A 300 7.60 14.97 -6.07
C ILE A 300 7.57 14.59 -4.59
N ALA A 301 8.71 14.15 -4.07
CA ALA A 301 8.90 13.90 -2.65
C ALA A 301 8.79 15.22 -1.88
N LEU A 302 8.05 15.20 -0.78
CA LEU A 302 7.96 16.31 0.16
C LEU A 302 8.91 16.05 1.32
N PRO A 303 9.24 17.07 2.14
CA PRO A 303 10.11 16.90 3.28
C PRO A 303 9.66 15.74 4.17
N SER A 304 10.65 15.00 4.70
CA SER A 304 10.42 13.95 5.68
C SER A 304 9.83 14.54 6.97
N PHE A 305 8.99 13.74 7.63
CA PHE A 305 8.49 14.01 8.97
C PHE A 305 9.39 13.25 9.96
N GLY A 306 9.72 13.89 11.08
CA GLY A 306 10.49 13.33 12.19
C GLY A 306 9.75 13.53 13.50
#